data_AF-A0A9D6M8I9-F1
#
_entry.id   AF-A0A9D6M8I9-F1
#
_cell.length_a   1.000
_cell.length_b   1.000
_cell.length_c   1.000
_cell.angle_alpha   90.00
_cell.angle_beta   90.00
_cell.angle_gamma   90.00
#
_symmetry.space_group_name_H-M   'P 1'
#
loop_
_entity.id
_entity.type
_entity.pdbx_description
1 polymer ?
#
loop_
_entity_poly.entity_id
_entity_poly.type
_entity_poly.pdbx_seq_one_letter_code
_entity_poly.pdbx_strand_id
1 'polypeptide(L)'
;MDSFLLLLILGTALWVLFDAQTIGVKKGQIQGFGNVGGPWSWFFMTILLWIVIFPLYLAKRGEFKRVNNKAGVELKNLFFLLVIFLCVGCTQKAPSCGDDKTKELVLSISQNGLKKQCKGIATGLRKDQVDMINRNCDDLLNNIPISIKNITIKDFNEKIGSYQCAGTLVLTFSKGKGNQITEEEQQITYTSELSADKEGGFVVGVYGLKF
;
A
#
# COMPACT_ATOMS: atom_id res chain seq x y z
N MET A 1 -9.14 3.49 14.41
CA MET A 1 -8.14 2.47 14.80
C MET A 1 -8.74 1.41 15.74
N ASP A 2 -9.91 1.67 16.33
CA ASP A 2 -10.52 0.79 17.35
C ASP A 2 -11.22 -0.46 16.78
N SER A 3 -11.78 -0.36 15.56
CA SER A 3 -12.50 -1.48 14.93
C SER A 3 -11.60 -2.69 14.63
N PHE A 4 -10.33 -2.46 14.31
CA PHE A 4 -9.37 -3.53 14.02
C PHE A 4 -9.01 -4.32 15.28
N LEU A 5 -8.73 -3.62 16.39
CA LEU A 5 -8.45 -4.25 17.67
C LEU A 5 -9.65 -5.09 18.14
N LEU A 6 -10.86 -4.57 17.97
CA LEU A 6 -12.09 -5.29 18.33
C LEU A 6 -12.28 -6.55 17.49
N LEU A 7 -12.06 -6.49 16.17
CA LEU A 7 -12.09 -7.67 15.29
C LEU A 7 -11.04 -8.72 15.67
N LEU A 8 -9.83 -8.27 16.04
CA LEU A 8 -8.75 -9.14 16.49
C LEU A 8 -9.12 -9.85 17.81
N ILE A 9 -9.67 -9.12 18.78
CA ILE A 9 -10.12 -9.67 20.06
C ILE A 9 -11.26 -10.67 19.84
N LEU A 10 -12.27 -10.34 19.02
CA LEU A 10 -13.37 -11.25 18.72
C LEU A 10 -12.91 -12.50 17.95
N GLY A 11 -12.02 -12.33 16.97
CA GLY A 11 -11.48 -13.44 16.18
C GLY A 11 -10.65 -14.41 17.02
N THR A 12 -9.78 -13.89 17.88
CA THR A 12 -8.99 -14.71 18.83
C THR A 12 -9.86 -15.35 19.90
N ALA A 13 -10.89 -14.69 20.40
CA ALA A 13 -11.84 -15.29 21.33
C ALA A 13 -12.61 -16.45 20.68
N LEU A 14 -13.18 -16.25 19.48
CA LEU A 14 -13.86 -17.30 18.73
C LEU A 14 -12.93 -18.49 18.49
N TRP A 15 -11.67 -18.23 18.15
CA TRP A 15 -10.67 -19.28 18.01
C TRP A 15 -10.43 -20.04 19.32
N VAL A 16 -10.29 -19.36 20.46
CA VAL A 16 -10.19 -19.99 21.78
C VAL A 16 -11.41 -20.88 22.07
N LEU A 17 -12.61 -20.47 21.66
CA LEU A 17 -13.82 -21.26 21.85
C LEU A 17 -13.76 -22.56 21.04
N PHE A 18 -13.46 -22.47 19.74
CA PHE A 18 -13.33 -23.64 18.88
C PHE A 18 -12.19 -24.54 19.34
N ASP A 19 -11.01 -23.99 19.65
CA ASP A 19 -9.87 -24.77 20.16
C ASP A 19 -10.23 -25.48 21.47
N ALA A 20 -10.89 -24.79 22.41
CA ALA A 20 -11.32 -25.38 23.68
C ALA A 20 -12.35 -26.52 23.50
N GLN A 21 -13.30 -26.36 22.57
CA GLN A 21 -14.24 -27.41 22.22
C GLN A 21 -13.53 -28.59 21.55
N THR A 22 -12.63 -28.31 20.61
CA THR A 22 -11.84 -29.32 19.89
C THR A 22 -10.90 -30.08 20.81
N ILE A 23 -10.26 -29.44 21.80
CA ILE A 23 -9.41 -30.16 22.78
C ILE A 23 -10.23 -30.81 23.89
N GLY A 24 -11.52 -30.51 24.01
CA GLY A 24 -12.44 -31.11 24.97
C GLY A 24 -12.31 -30.54 26.39
N VAL A 25 -12.05 -29.24 26.53
CA VAL A 25 -11.99 -28.58 27.85
C VAL A 25 -13.32 -28.77 28.59
N LYS A 26 -13.25 -29.22 29.83
CA LYS A 26 -14.36 -29.37 30.77
C LYS A 26 -14.02 -28.67 32.08
N LYS A 27 -15.07 -28.28 32.81
CA LYS A 27 -14.93 -27.74 34.16
C LYS A 27 -14.28 -28.78 35.09
N GLY A 28 -13.31 -28.37 35.89
CA GLY A 28 -12.67 -29.23 36.90
C GLY A 28 -11.46 -30.04 36.43
N GLN A 29 -10.96 -29.84 35.20
CA GLN A 29 -9.92 -30.71 34.62
C GLN A 29 -8.49 -30.40 35.07
N ILE A 30 -8.20 -29.16 35.45
CA ILE A 30 -6.88 -28.72 35.90
C ILE A 30 -6.99 -27.99 37.23
N GLN A 31 -5.98 -28.10 38.09
CA GLN A 31 -5.94 -27.41 39.38
C GLN A 31 -5.39 -25.98 39.23
N GLY A 32 -5.87 -25.06 40.06
CA GLY A 32 -5.41 -23.66 40.12
C GLY A 32 -6.27 -22.67 39.30
N PHE A 33 -5.71 -21.48 39.04
CA PHE A 33 -6.37 -20.35 38.34
C PHE A 33 -6.86 -20.66 36.92
N GLY A 34 -6.51 -21.81 36.34
CA GLY A 34 -6.99 -22.27 35.04
C GLY A 34 -8.28 -23.11 35.10
N ASN A 35 -8.84 -23.37 36.28
CA ASN A 35 -10.11 -24.10 36.44
C ASN A 35 -11.34 -23.22 36.18
N VAL A 36 -11.22 -22.26 35.25
CA VAL A 36 -12.23 -21.24 34.98
C VAL A 36 -13.22 -21.79 33.96
N GLY A 37 -14.14 -22.65 34.43
CA GLY A 37 -15.28 -23.11 33.64
C GLY A 37 -14.95 -23.90 32.36
N GLY A 38 -15.97 -24.13 31.53
CA GLY A 38 -15.84 -24.83 30.25
C GLY A 38 -15.37 -23.93 29.10
N PRO A 39 -15.47 -24.39 27.83
CA PRO A 39 -15.02 -23.65 26.65
C PRO A 39 -15.60 -22.23 26.53
N TRP A 40 -16.88 -22.07 26.90
CA TRP A 40 -17.58 -20.78 26.90
C TRP A 40 -17.02 -19.78 27.93
N SER A 41 -16.54 -20.26 29.07
CA SER A 41 -15.93 -19.39 30.08
C SER A 41 -14.64 -18.77 29.55
N TRP A 42 -13.80 -19.57 28.89
CA TRP A 42 -12.58 -19.10 28.25
C TRP A 42 -12.83 -18.10 27.13
N PHE A 43 -13.90 -18.29 26.35
CA PHE A 43 -14.34 -17.34 25.32
C PHE A 43 -14.64 -15.95 25.89
N PHE A 44 -15.57 -15.86 26.86
CA PHE A 44 -15.98 -14.58 27.42
C PHE A 44 -14.86 -13.88 28.19
N MET A 45 -14.04 -14.64 28.92
CA MET A 45 -12.87 -14.10 29.63
C MET A 45 -11.83 -13.55 28.65
N THR A 46 -11.67 -14.20 27.49
CA THR A 46 -10.77 -13.71 26.43
C THR A 46 -11.29 -12.42 25.78
N ILE A 47 -12.61 -12.23 25.65
CA ILE A 47 -13.15 -10.96 25.17
C ILE A 47 -12.96 -9.85 26.21
N LEU A 48 -13.22 -10.14 27.49
CA LEU A 48 -13.22 -9.15 28.56
C LEU A 48 -11.81 -8.73 29.00
N LEU A 49 -10.87 -9.68 29.08
CA LEU A 49 -9.49 -9.46 29.53
C LEU A 49 -8.49 -10.12 28.57
N TRP A 50 -8.59 -9.80 27.28
CA TRP A 50 -7.80 -10.40 26.21
C TRP A 50 -6.29 -10.46 26.51
N ILE A 51 -5.71 -9.35 26.96
CA ILE A 51 -4.26 -9.21 27.22
C ILE A 51 -3.73 -10.26 28.21
N VAL A 52 -4.52 -10.64 29.20
CA VAL A 52 -4.08 -11.54 30.28
C VAL A 52 -4.60 -12.96 30.05
N ILE A 53 -5.87 -13.09 29.66
CA ILE A 53 -6.54 -14.39 29.54
C ILE A 53 -6.07 -15.15 28.32
N PHE A 54 -5.80 -14.49 27.20
CA PHE A 54 -5.35 -15.17 25.98
C PHE A 54 -3.96 -15.83 26.16
N PRO A 55 -2.93 -15.13 26.67
CA PRO A 55 -1.65 -15.79 27.00
C PRO A 55 -1.79 -16.90 28.04
N LEU A 56 -2.62 -16.69 29.07
CA LEU A 56 -2.88 -17.70 30.10
C LEU A 56 -3.52 -18.96 29.52
N TYR A 57 -4.47 -18.82 28.59
CA TYR A 57 -5.09 -19.94 27.89
C TYR A 57 -4.05 -20.72 27.09
N LEU A 58 -3.18 -20.04 26.34
CA LEU A 58 -2.11 -20.70 25.57
C LEU A 58 -1.13 -21.47 26.47
N ALA A 59 -0.77 -20.91 27.63
CA ALA A 59 0.08 -21.60 28.60
C ALA A 59 -0.59 -22.88 29.16
N LYS A 60 -1.89 -22.82 29.47
CA LYS A 60 -2.66 -23.96 30.01
C LYS A 60 -3.14 -24.96 28.96
N ARG A 61 -3.13 -24.58 27.68
CA ARG A 61 -3.52 -25.45 26.56
C ARG A 61 -2.78 -26.78 26.53
N GLY A 62 -1.48 -26.79 26.84
CA GLY A 62 -0.67 -28.01 26.91
C GLY A 62 -1.17 -28.99 27.97
N GLU A 63 -1.58 -28.47 29.13
CA GLU A 63 -2.14 -29.28 30.22
C GLU A 63 -3.50 -29.88 29.83
N PHE A 64 -4.38 -29.11 29.18
CA PHE A 64 -5.68 -29.62 28.70
C PHE A 64 -5.52 -30.75 27.68
N LYS A 65 -4.57 -30.63 26.74
CA LYS A 65 -4.27 -31.69 25.78
C LYS A 65 -3.77 -32.96 26.46
N ARG A 66 -2.92 -32.81 27.48
CA ARG A 66 -2.38 -33.93 28.26
C ARG A 66 -3.47 -34.68 29.03
N VAL A 67 -4.40 -33.95 29.67
CA VAL A 67 -5.53 -34.56 30.41
C VAL A 67 -6.51 -35.26 29.46
N ASN A 68 -6.73 -34.72 28.27
CA ASN A 68 -7.73 -35.23 27.32
C ASN A 68 -7.20 -36.25 26.30
N ASN A 69 -5.93 -36.67 26.39
CA ASN A 69 -5.29 -37.63 25.48
C ASN A 69 -5.54 -37.36 23.98
N LYS A 70 -5.70 -36.10 23.57
CA LYS A 70 -5.89 -35.76 22.15
C LYS A 70 -4.54 -35.60 21.47
N ALA A 71 -4.24 -36.51 20.54
CA ALA A 71 -3.12 -36.38 19.61
C ALA A 71 -3.26 -35.04 18.85
N GLY A 72 -2.17 -34.28 18.79
CA GLY A 72 -2.18 -32.89 18.37
C GLY A 72 -2.66 -32.70 16.93
N VAL A 73 -3.93 -32.34 16.75
CA VAL A 73 -4.36 -31.60 15.55
C VAL A 73 -3.79 -30.19 15.71
N GLU A 74 -2.70 -29.92 15.00
CA GLU A 74 -2.02 -28.63 14.98
C GLU A 74 -2.88 -27.61 14.23
N LEU A 75 -3.86 -27.02 14.93
CA LEU A 75 -4.63 -25.84 14.49
C LEU A 75 -3.75 -24.57 14.34
N LYS A 76 -2.41 -24.73 14.30
CA LYS A 76 -1.41 -23.67 14.16
C LYS A 76 -1.48 -23.02 12.77
N ASN A 77 -1.68 -23.82 11.72
CA ASN A 77 -1.52 -23.32 10.35
C ASN A 77 -2.67 -22.45 9.88
N LEU A 78 -3.90 -22.67 10.38
CA LEU A 78 -5.07 -21.95 9.87
C LEU A 78 -5.20 -20.53 10.48
N PHE A 79 -4.82 -20.36 11.75
CA PHE A 79 -4.98 -19.10 12.45
C PHE A 79 -3.84 -18.11 12.15
N PHE A 80 -2.61 -18.62 11.97
CA PHE A 80 -1.48 -17.81 11.52
C PHE A 80 -1.73 -17.22 10.13
N LEU A 81 -2.36 -17.98 9.23
CA LEU A 81 -2.77 -17.50 7.90
C LEU A 81 -3.89 -16.45 7.96
N LEU A 82 -4.88 -16.61 8.84
CA LEU A 82 -5.98 -15.65 9.00
C LEU A 82 -5.49 -14.29 9.55
N VAL A 83 -4.57 -14.31 10.52
CA VAL A 83 -4.00 -13.09 11.13
C VAL A 83 -3.07 -12.37 10.14
N ILE A 84 -2.28 -13.10 9.36
CA ILE A 84 -1.47 -12.49 8.28
C ILE A 84 -2.38 -11.83 7.25
N PHE A 85 -3.48 -12.48 6.84
CA PHE A 85 -4.43 -11.93 5.87
C PHE A 85 -5.12 -10.66 6.37
N LEU A 86 -5.41 -10.56 7.67
CA LEU A 86 -5.98 -9.36 8.30
C LEU A 86 -4.94 -8.26 8.53
N CYS A 87 -3.66 -8.61 8.69
CA CYS A 87 -2.54 -7.66 8.76
C CYS A 87 -2.11 -7.10 7.40
N VAL A 88 -2.67 -7.59 6.28
CA VAL A 88 -2.55 -6.92 4.95
C VAL A 88 -3.59 -5.81 4.79
N GLY A 89 -4.30 -5.43 5.85
CA GLY A 89 -5.12 -4.23 5.90
C GLY A 89 -4.28 -3.00 5.54
N CYS A 90 -4.44 -2.55 4.30
CA CYS A 90 -3.69 -1.48 3.64
C CYS A 90 -3.44 -0.30 4.58
N THR A 91 -2.16 -0.05 4.88
CA THR A 91 -1.77 1.33 5.14
C THR A 91 -2.14 2.08 3.86
N GLN A 92 -3.14 2.96 3.90
CA GLN A 92 -3.37 3.91 2.83
C GLN A 92 -2.10 4.77 2.79
N LYS A 93 -1.14 4.35 1.97
CA LYS A 93 0.06 5.09 1.63
C LYS A 93 -0.07 5.36 0.16
N ALA A 94 0.33 6.55 -0.27
CA ALA A 94 0.44 6.83 -1.69
C ALA A 94 1.37 5.77 -2.33
N PRO A 95 1.17 5.41 -3.61
CA PRO A 95 2.09 4.53 -4.30
C PRO A 95 3.51 5.12 -4.28
N SER A 96 4.50 4.23 -4.16
CA SER A 96 5.91 4.58 -4.06
C SER A 96 6.39 5.33 -5.32
N CYS A 97 7.43 6.15 -5.18
CA CYS A 97 8.01 6.93 -6.27
C CYS A 97 8.34 6.12 -7.53
N GLY A 98 8.72 4.85 -7.38
CA GLY A 98 9.07 3.94 -8.46
C GLY A 98 7.94 3.05 -8.96
N ASP A 99 6.72 3.21 -8.44
CA ASP A 99 5.54 2.45 -8.88
C ASP A 99 5.16 2.85 -10.30
N ASP A 100 4.73 1.87 -11.11
CA ASP A 100 4.44 2.10 -12.52
C ASP A 100 3.26 3.05 -12.72
N LYS A 101 2.27 3.05 -11.82
CA LYS A 101 1.15 4.00 -11.86
C LYS A 101 1.62 5.43 -11.55
N THR A 102 2.56 5.57 -10.62
CA THR A 102 3.15 6.88 -10.30
C THR A 102 3.98 7.39 -11.46
N LYS A 103 4.80 6.54 -12.09
CA LYS A 103 5.57 6.93 -13.29
C LYS A 103 4.67 7.38 -14.42
N GLU A 104 3.62 6.61 -14.74
CA GLU A 104 2.66 6.94 -15.79
C GLU A 104 1.99 8.30 -15.54
N LEU A 105 1.59 8.56 -14.29
CA LEU A 105 1.00 9.84 -13.92
C LEU A 105 2.01 11.01 -14.02
N VAL A 106 3.26 10.84 -13.57
CA VAL A 106 4.30 11.86 -13.73
C VAL A 106 4.56 12.15 -15.21
N LEU A 107 4.61 11.11 -16.05
CA LEU A 107 4.81 11.24 -17.49
C LEU A 107 3.67 12.03 -18.14
N SER A 108 2.41 11.69 -17.83
CA SER A 108 1.25 12.41 -18.36
C SER A 108 1.20 13.88 -17.90
N ILE A 109 1.56 14.18 -16.64
CA ILE A 109 1.65 15.56 -16.15
C ILE A 109 2.75 16.32 -16.89
N SER A 110 3.90 15.68 -17.12
CA SER A 110 5.03 16.28 -17.84
C SER A 110 4.68 16.58 -19.30
N GLN A 111 4.03 15.65 -19.99
CA GLN A 111 3.52 15.84 -21.36
C GLN A 111 2.51 16.98 -21.45
N ASN A 112 1.57 17.05 -20.50
CA ASN A 112 0.60 18.13 -20.44
C ASN A 112 1.27 19.50 -20.18
N GLY A 113 2.31 19.52 -19.33
CA GLY A 113 3.16 20.69 -19.11
C GLY A 113 3.83 21.17 -20.40
N LEU A 114 4.47 20.25 -21.13
CA LEU A 114 5.09 20.51 -22.44
C LEU A 114 4.08 21.05 -23.46
N LYS A 115 2.91 20.42 -23.57
CA LYS A 115 1.83 20.86 -24.46
C LYS A 115 1.36 22.28 -24.15
N LYS A 116 1.28 22.63 -22.86
CA LYS A 116 0.92 23.99 -22.44
C LYS A 116 1.98 25.02 -22.87
N GLN A 117 3.26 24.68 -22.75
CA GLN A 117 4.33 25.56 -23.19
C GLN A 117 4.40 25.69 -24.72
N CYS A 118 4.19 24.60 -25.48
CA CYS A 118 4.12 24.71 -26.94
C CYS A 118 2.96 25.62 -27.40
N LYS A 119 1.79 25.52 -26.77
CA LYS A 119 0.69 26.47 -27.00
C LYS A 119 1.08 27.91 -26.65
N GLY A 120 1.97 28.09 -25.67
CA GLY A 120 2.54 29.38 -25.29
C GLY A 120 3.46 29.98 -26.36
N ILE A 121 4.30 29.17 -27.03
CA ILE A 121 5.15 29.62 -28.16
C ILE A 121 4.30 30.18 -29.29
N ALA A 122 3.09 29.66 -29.47
CA ALA A 122 2.15 30.10 -30.50
C ALA A 122 1.46 31.44 -30.15
N THR A 123 1.65 31.99 -28.94
CA THR A 123 1.04 33.28 -28.57
C THR A 123 1.70 34.44 -29.31
N GLY A 124 0.90 35.20 -30.07
CA GLY A 124 1.38 36.30 -30.92
C GLY A 124 1.50 35.95 -32.41
N LEU A 125 1.26 34.70 -32.80
CA LEU A 125 1.20 34.26 -34.20
C LEU A 125 -0.24 34.29 -34.76
N ARG A 126 -0.38 34.34 -36.09
CA ARG A 126 -1.69 34.21 -36.75
C ARG A 126 -2.27 32.81 -36.52
N LYS A 127 -3.60 32.72 -36.41
CA LYS A 127 -4.35 31.48 -36.09
C LYS A 127 -3.98 30.27 -36.96
N ASP A 128 -3.74 30.49 -38.26
CA ASP A 128 -3.32 29.45 -39.21
C ASP A 128 -1.95 28.85 -38.86
N GLN A 129 -0.99 29.67 -38.44
CA GLN A 129 0.32 29.19 -37.98
C GLN A 129 0.25 28.51 -36.61
N VAL A 130 -0.60 29.04 -35.73
CA VAL A 130 -0.86 28.45 -34.40
C VAL A 130 -1.40 27.02 -34.51
N ASP A 131 -2.38 26.80 -35.39
CA ASP A 131 -2.98 25.47 -35.57
C ASP A 131 -1.99 24.45 -36.13
N MET A 132 -1.09 24.89 -37.01
CA MET A 132 -0.03 24.03 -37.56
C MET A 132 1.01 23.67 -36.49
N ILE A 133 1.47 24.64 -35.69
CA ILE A 133 2.44 24.41 -34.61
C ILE A 133 1.85 23.49 -33.54
N ASN A 134 0.60 23.72 -33.12
CA ASN A 134 -0.07 22.90 -32.11
C ASN A 134 -0.24 21.45 -32.57
N ARG A 135 -0.61 21.22 -33.84
CA ARG A 135 -0.71 19.86 -34.40
C ARG A 135 0.65 19.16 -34.42
N ASN A 136 1.70 19.85 -34.85
CA ASN A 136 3.04 19.28 -34.88
C ASN A 136 3.57 18.96 -33.48
N CYS A 137 3.28 19.81 -32.48
CA CYS A 137 3.66 19.55 -31.10
C CYS A 137 2.91 18.35 -30.49
N ASP A 138 1.61 18.22 -30.77
CA ASP A 138 0.85 17.06 -30.30
C ASP A 138 1.41 15.76 -30.92
N ASP A 139 1.69 15.77 -32.21
CA ASP A 139 2.26 14.60 -32.90
C ASP A 139 3.68 14.28 -32.40
N LEU A 140 4.49 15.30 -32.13
CA LEU A 140 5.83 15.14 -31.55
C LEU A 140 5.77 14.54 -30.14
N LEU A 141 4.93 15.08 -29.25
CA LEU A 141 4.82 14.63 -27.86
C LEU A 141 4.23 13.22 -27.72
N ASN A 142 3.38 12.81 -28.66
CA ASN A 142 2.81 11.46 -28.68
C ASN A 142 3.81 10.41 -29.21
N ASN A 143 4.75 10.82 -30.07
CA ASN A 143 5.69 9.91 -30.74
C ASN A 143 7.09 9.86 -30.10
N ILE A 144 7.41 10.75 -29.15
CA ILE A 144 8.68 10.70 -28.41
C ILE A 144 8.55 9.74 -27.22
N PRO A 145 9.43 8.74 -27.10
CA PRO A 145 9.54 7.95 -25.88
C PRO A 145 10.10 8.83 -24.75
N ILE A 146 9.26 9.11 -23.77
CA ILE A 146 9.62 9.81 -22.54
C ILE A 146 9.73 8.77 -21.43
N SER A 147 10.84 8.77 -20.70
CA SER A 147 11.04 7.88 -19.56
C SER A 147 11.55 8.65 -18.35
N ILE A 148 11.37 8.09 -17.16
CA ILE A 148 11.95 8.63 -15.93
C ILE A 148 12.98 7.63 -15.44
N LYS A 149 14.23 8.06 -15.32
CA LYS A 149 15.35 7.29 -14.78
C LYS A 149 15.81 7.90 -13.44
N ASN A 150 16.65 7.17 -12.71
CA ASN A 150 17.30 7.63 -11.48
C ASN A 150 16.33 8.17 -10.42
N ILE A 151 15.23 7.46 -10.19
CA ILE A 151 14.23 7.82 -9.18
C ILE A 151 14.81 7.60 -7.79
N THR A 152 14.79 8.63 -6.97
CA THR A 152 15.25 8.61 -5.58
C THR A 152 14.20 9.23 -4.66
N ILE A 153 13.98 8.62 -3.50
CA ILE A 153 13.11 9.17 -2.46
C ILE A 153 13.93 10.19 -1.67
N LYS A 154 13.44 11.43 -1.63
CA LYS A 154 14.06 12.53 -0.87
C LYS A 154 13.52 12.61 0.55
N ASP A 155 12.23 12.42 0.70
CA ASP A 155 11.55 12.50 1.99
C ASP A 155 10.28 11.65 2.01
N PHE A 156 9.86 11.27 3.22
CA PHE A 156 8.60 10.57 3.45
C PHE A 156 7.86 11.22 4.62
N ASN A 157 6.65 11.71 4.36
CA ASN A 157 5.82 12.29 5.39
C ASN A 157 4.86 11.25 5.95
N GLU A 158 5.21 10.72 7.11
CA GLU A 158 4.42 9.69 7.81
C GLU A 158 3.00 10.13 8.16
N LYS A 159 2.77 11.44 8.38
CA LYS A 159 1.47 11.97 8.81
C LYS A 159 0.40 11.91 7.72
N ILE A 160 0.82 12.09 6.46
CA ILE A 160 -0.07 12.14 5.29
C ILE A 160 0.20 10.98 4.31
N GLY A 161 1.16 10.11 4.62
CA GLY A 161 1.53 8.97 3.79
C GLY A 161 2.07 9.39 2.41
N SER A 162 2.72 10.55 2.32
CA SER A 162 3.21 11.12 1.06
C SER A 162 4.70 10.91 0.85
N TYR A 163 5.09 10.75 -0.41
CA TYR A 163 6.48 10.64 -0.83
C TYR A 163 6.92 11.89 -1.57
N GLN A 164 8.12 12.36 -1.26
CA GLN A 164 8.82 13.34 -2.07
C GLN A 164 9.92 12.63 -2.86
N CYS A 165 9.89 12.77 -4.17
CA CYS A 165 10.70 12.03 -5.12
C CYS A 165 11.52 12.99 -5.97
N ALA A 166 12.74 12.59 -6.34
CA ALA A 166 13.51 13.22 -7.39
C ALA A 166 13.78 12.20 -8.50
N GLY A 167 13.65 12.60 -9.75
CA GLY A 167 13.88 11.75 -10.90
C GLY A 167 14.50 12.54 -12.05
N THR A 168 15.04 11.83 -13.02
CA THR A 168 15.55 12.42 -14.26
C THR A 168 14.62 12.03 -15.39
N LEU A 169 13.94 13.02 -15.97
CA LEU A 169 13.16 12.85 -17.20
C LEU A 169 14.14 12.71 -18.36
N VAL A 170 13.97 11.67 -19.17
CA VAL A 170 14.80 11.40 -20.34
C VAL A 170 13.92 11.44 -21.57
N LEU A 171 14.15 12.44 -22.42
CA LEU A 171 13.50 12.62 -23.71
C LEU A 171 14.41 12.03 -24.78
N THR A 172 13.92 11.04 -25.51
CA THR A 172 14.71 10.35 -26.52
C THR A 172 14.31 10.81 -27.91
N PHE A 173 15.15 11.61 -28.56
CA PHE A 173 14.92 12.09 -29.91
C PHE A 173 15.69 11.25 -30.92
N SER A 174 15.01 10.75 -31.93
CA SER A 174 15.64 10.13 -33.11
C SER A 174 15.76 11.18 -34.21
N LYS A 175 17.00 11.58 -34.54
CA LYS A 175 17.25 12.58 -35.59
C LYS A 175 17.67 11.89 -36.89
N GLY A 176 16.91 12.12 -37.96
CA GLY A 176 17.14 11.49 -39.26
C GLY A 176 18.35 12.05 -40.04
N LYS A 177 19.47 11.32 -40.00
CA LYS A 177 20.33 10.85 -41.11
C LYS A 177 21.58 10.25 -40.46
N GLY A 178 21.55 8.95 -40.20
CA GLY A 178 22.44 8.29 -39.25
C GLY A 178 21.68 8.09 -37.93
N ASN A 179 21.66 6.87 -37.43
CA ASN A 179 20.84 6.37 -36.32
C ASN A 179 21.26 6.97 -34.96
N GLN A 180 21.37 8.30 -34.87
CA GLN A 180 21.91 9.02 -33.72
C GLN A 180 20.76 9.40 -32.79
N ILE A 181 20.70 8.71 -31.67
CA ILE A 181 19.75 8.95 -30.58
C ILE A 181 20.33 10.07 -29.72
N THR A 182 19.56 11.15 -29.55
CA THR A 182 19.91 12.23 -28.61
C THR A 182 18.99 12.10 -27.40
N GLU A 183 19.57 11.86 -26.22
CA GLU A 183 18.85 11.86 -24.95
C GLU A 183 19.02 13.23 -24.29
N GLU A 184 17.91 13.93 -24.04
CA GLU A 184 17.89 15.14 -23.22
C GLU A 184 17.44 14.76 -21.81
N GLU A 185 18.31 15.03 -20.83
CA GLU A 185 18.08 14.69 -19.43
C GLU A 185 17.69 15.93 -18.64
N GLN A 186 16.58 15.84 -17.92
CA GLN A 186 16.08 16.92 -17.10
C GLN A 186 15.75 16.44 -15.69
N GLN A 187 16.33 17.10 -14.69
CA GLN A 187 16.01 16.81 -13.29
C GLN A 187 14.65 17.37 -12.92
N ILE A 188 13.80 16.51 -12.36
CA ILE A 188 12.47 16.84 -11.87
C ILE A 188 12.32 16.39 -10.42
N THR A 189 11.51 17.13 -9.67
CA THR A 189 11.07 16.72 -8.33
C THR A 189 9.57 16.52 -8.38
N TYR A 190 9.04 15.46 -7.78
CA TYR A 190 7.61 15.23 -7.73
C TYR A 190 7.17 14.69 -6.38
N THR A 191 5.92 14.98 -6.00
CA THR A 191 5.29 14.43 -4.80
C THR A 191 4.23 13.41 -5.19
N SER A 192 4.03 12.41 -4.34
CA SER A 192 2.96 11.41 -4.45
C SER A 192 2.16 11.46 -3.15
N GLU A 193 0.91 11.89 -3.22
CA GLU A 193 0.03 12.17 -2.08
C GLU A 193 -1.31 11.45 -2.25
N LEU A 194 -1.98 11.09 -1.14
CA LEU A 194 -3.33 10.53 -1.22
C LEU A 194 -4.33 11.63 -1.61
N SER A 195 -5.28 11.28 -2.47
CA SER A 195 -6.36 12.19 -2.85
C SER A 195 -7.41 12.25 -1.74
N ALA A 196 -7.72 13.46 -1.28
CA ALA A 196 -8.82 13.68 -0.33
C ALA A 196 -10.20 13.44 -0.97
N ASP A 197 -10.30 13.56 -2.30
CA ASP A 197 -11.58 13.57 -3.03
C ASP A 197 -12.00 12.19 -3.56
N LYS A 198 -11.07 11.22 -3.61
CA LYS A 198 -11.31 9.89 -4.18
C LYS A 198 -10.81 8.81 -3.24
N GLU A 199 -11.70 7.92 -2.78
CA GLU A 199 -11.32 6.73 -2.02
C GLU A 199 -10.31 5.88 -2.83
N GLY A 200 -9.08 5.75 -2.31
CA GLY A 200 -7.99 5.03 -2.97
C GLY A 200 -7.33 5.77 -4.14
N GLY A 201 -7.70 7.02 -4.41
CA GLY A 201 -7.02 7.88 -5.38
C GLY A 201 -5.74 8.48 -4.81
N PHE A 202 -4.79 8.82 -5.69
CA PHE A 202 -3.59 9.57 -5.33
C PHE A 202 -3.37 10.71 -6.33
N VAL A 203 -2.71 11.76 -5.87
CA VAL A 203 -2.37 12.97 -6.62
C VAL A 203 -0.86 13.04 -6.72
N VAL A 204 -0.36 13.45 -7.89
CA VAL A 204 1.05 13.70 -8.11
C VAL A 204 1.27 15.16 -8.45
N GLY A 205 2.16 15.83 -7.72
CA GLY A 205 2.62 17.18 -8.04
C GLY A 205 4.00 17.12 -8.67
N VAL A 206 4.21 17.69 -9.86
CA VAL A 206 5.52 17.72 -10.53
C VAL A 206 6.08 19.15 -10.52
N TYR A 207 7.35 19.28 -10.15
CA TYR A 207 8.09 20.52 -9.97
C TYR A 207 9.44 20.46 -10.68
N GLY A 208 10.01 21.61 -11.01
CA GLY A 208 11.34 21.71 -11.64
C GLY A 208 11.35 21.51 -13.16
N LEU A 209 10.18 21.38 -13.79
CA LEU A 209 10.02 21.41 -15.25
C LEU A 209 10.39 22.82 -15.78
N LYS A 210 11.61 22.94 -16.29
CA LYS A 210 12.13 24.05 -17.08
C LYS A 210 12.27 23.59 -18.53
N PHE A 211 11.38 24.03 -19.38
CA PHE A 211 11.54 23.86 -20.83
C PHE A 211 11.76 25.25 -21.44
#